data_AF-A0A9D4WML8-F1
#
_entry.id   AF-A0A9D4WML8-F1
#
_cell.length_a   1.000
_cell.length_b   1.000
_cell.length_c   1.000
_cell.angle_alpha   90.00
_cell.angle_beta   90.00
_cell.angle_gamma   90.00
#
_symmetry.space_group_name_H-M   'P 1'
#
loop_
_entity.id
_entity.type
_entity.pdbx_description
1 polymer ?
#
loop_
_entity_poly.entity_id
_entity_poly.type
_entity_poly.pdbx_seq_one_letter_code
_entity_poly.pdbx_strand_id
1 'polypeptide(L)'
;MGLSGKALVSTVPPQPEPEQEQEQPQSSKLLTLPTVLTLGRVAAVPLLVATFYLDGWQGTVATTTIFIAASVTDWLDGYIARKMNLKSSFGAFLDPVADKLMVAATLVLLCTRPLDVGLFAQAPWLLPIPAIAIIGREITMSAVREWAASQDSKLLEAVAVNNLGKWKTATQMTALAILLATRDSRFEYSGAITLESCSSLFASSQQCFKEESQTGKSGFQKLLEPQLPQLPGIAPYRVVLGNVKDKLERSRRRLELLLEDVACDYDPLDYYETTDQLLEPLLLCYESLQSYGSGVLADGRLADLIRRVATFGMVLMKLDLRQESGRHADTLDAITTYLDMGTYSEWDEEKKLDFLTRELKGKRPLVLVSIEVPADVKEVLDTFQIAAELGSDSLGAYVISMASSDLREAGSVIRKLLSIDCVVNLYMQVMVGYSDSGKDAGRFTAAWELYKAQEDVVAACNDYGIKVTLFHGRGGSIGRGGGPTYLAIQSQPPGSVMGTLRSIEQGEMVEAKFGLPQIAVRQLEIYTTAVLLATLRPPLPPSCGWIHRI
;
A
#
# COMPACT_ATOMS: atom_id res chain seq x y z
N MET A 1 -30.29 -37.94 72.15
CA MET A 1 -30.87 -36.80 72.90
C MET A 1 -30.59 -35.54 72.10
N GLY A 2 -31.63 -34.80 71.70
CA GLY A 2 -31.49 -33.59 70.89
C GLY A 2 -32.78 -33.28 70.14
N LEU A 3 -33.73 -32.66 70.83
CA LEU A 3 -35.07 -32.28 70.35
C LEU A 3 -35.06 -30.94 69.60
N SER A 4 -35.86 -30.90 68.53
CA SER A 4 -36.80 -29.84 68.10
C SER A 4 -36.60 -28.40 68.59
N GLY A 5 -36.55 -27.47 67.63
CA GLY A 5 -36.82 -26.04 67.84
C GLY A 5 -37.27 -25.38 66.54
N LYS A 6 -38.57 -25.13 66.39
CA LYS A 6 -39.17 -24.24 65.36
C LYS A 6 -38.89 -22.78 65.73
N ALA A 7 -38.58 -21.93 64.75
CA ALA A 7 -38.60 -20.48 64.88
C ALA A 7 -39.31 -19.82 63.68
N LEU A 8 -40.00 -18.72 63.99
CA LEU A 8 -41.01 -18.01 63.20
C LEU A 8 -40.46 -17.17 62.04
N VAL A 9 -41.34 -16.94 61.06
CA VAL A 9 -41.23 -16.04 59.90
C VAL A 9 -41.82 -14.66 60.22
N SER A 10 -41.15 -13.58 59.80
CA SER A 10 -41.72 -12.25 59.44
C SER A 10 -40.63 -11.41 58.74
N THR A 11 -40.60 -11.40 57.39
CA THR A 11 -41.02 -10.32 56.45
C THR A 11 -40.15 -9.05 56.40
N VAL A 12 -39.36 -8.92 55.33
CA VAL A 12 -39.08 -7.66 54.62
C VAL A 12 -39.21 -7.96 53.12
N PRO A 13 -40.03 -7.22 52.35
CA PRO A 13 -40.18 -7.45 50.90
C PRO A 13 -38.94 -6.96 50.12
N PRO A 14 -38.54 -7.67 49.05
CA PRO A 14 -37.42 -7.26 48.20
C PRO A 14 -37.79 -6.03 47.35
N GLN A 15 -36.81 -5.15 47.14
CA GLN A 15 -36.94 -3.94 46.32
C GLN A 15 -37.11 -4.28 44.83
N PRO A 16 -37.81 -3.43 44.05
CA PRO A 16 -38.00 -3.65 42.61
C PRO A 16 -36.68 -3.48 41.85
N GLU A 17 -36.31 -4.50 41.08
CA GLU A 17 -35.23 -4.46 40.09
C GLU A 17 -35.58 -3.49 38.94
N PRO A 18 -34.58 -2.81 38.35
CA PRO A 18 -34.82 -1.85 37.26
C PRO A 18 -35.39 -2.55 36.02
N GLU A 19 -36.49 -1.99 35.50
CA GLU A 19 -37.15 -2.41 34.27
C GLU A 19 -36.15 -2.44 33.10
N GLN A 20 -35.84 -3.66 32.63
CA GLN A 20 -35.24 -3.85 31.32
C GLN A 20 -36.31 -3.56 30.27
N GLU A 21 -36.21 -2.42 29.59
CA GLU A 21 -36.97 -2.16 28.36
C GLU A 21 -36.69 -3.30 27.36
N GLN A 22 -37.69 -4.16 27.19
CA GLN A 22 -37.72 -5.16 26.14
C GLN A 22 -37.85 -4.44 24.79
N GLU A 23 -36.72 -4.24 24.10
CA GLU A 23 -36.73 -3.90 22.68
C GLU A 23 -37.44 -5.02 21.91
N GLN A 24 -38.67 -4.74 21.47
CA GLN A 24 -39.40 -5.61 20.55
C GLN A 24 -38.62 -5.72 19.22
N PRO A 25 -38.49 -6.92 18.62
CA PRO A 25 -37.85 -7.06 17.32
C PRO A 25 -38.76 -6.45 16.24
N GLN A 26 -38.46 -5.21 15.82
CA GLN A 26 -39.13 -4.58 14.68
C GLN A 26 -38.78 -5.36 13.40
N SER A 27 -39.76 -6.08 12.87
CA SER A 27 -39.77 -6.67 11.53
C SER A 27 -39.33 -5.62 10.48
N SER A 28 -38.11 -5.73 9.96
CA SER A 28 -37.56 -4.87 8.92
C SER A 28 -38.31 -5.08 7.59
N LYS A 29 -39.37 -4.31 7.35
CA LYS A 29 -40.00 -4.26 6.02
C LYS A 29 -39.00 -3.64 5.04
N LEU A 30 -38.42 -4.47 4.18
CA LEU A 30 -37.42 -4.08 3.17
C LEU A 30 -37.95 -3.02 2.18
N LEU A 31 -39.27 -2.98 1.95
CA LEU A 31 -39.95 -2.06 1.03
C LEU A 31 -40.76 -1.01 1.81
N THR A 32 -40.15 0.16 2.01
CA THR A 32 -40.85 1.35 2.51
C THR A 32 -41.15 2.31 1.36
N LEU A 33 -42.12 3.23 1.54
CA LEU A 33 -42.48 4.21 0.51
C LEU A 33 -41.26 5.01 -0.03
N PRO A 34 -40.30 5.49 0.81
CA PRO A 34 -39.05 6.06 0.34
C PRO A 34 -38.23 5.11 -0.55
N THR A 35 -38.04 3.86 -0.13
CA THR A 35 -37.28 2.86 -0.90
C THR A 35 -37.89 2.58 -2.28
N VAL A 36 -39.22 2.62 -2.40
CA VAL A 36 -39.91 2.46 -3.69
C VAL A 36 -39.63 3.66 -4.61
N LEU A 37 -39.56 4.88 -4.08
CA LEU A 37 -39.19 6.07 -4.85
C LEU A 37 -37.74 5.98 -5.34
N THR A 38 -36.81 5.53 -4.50
CA THR A 38 -35.40 5.29 -4.86
C THR A 38 -35.25 4.26 -5.97
N LEU A 39 -35.95 3.12 -5.86
CA LEU A 39 -35.96 2.07 -6.89
C LEU A 39 -36.57 2.59 -8.20
N GLY A 40 -37.61 3.44 -8.10
CA GLY A 40 -38.18 4.15 -9.23
C GLY A 40 -37.16 5.03 -9.96
N ARG A 41 -36.28 5.73 -9.22
CA ARG A 41 -35.19 6.52 -9.80
C ARG A 41 -34.17 5.65 -10.54
N VAL A 42 -33.75 4.53 -9.95
CA VAL A 42 -32.85 3.58 -10.63
C VAL A 42 -33.49 3.05 -11.93
N ALA A 43 -34.78 2.71 -11.89
CA ALA A 43 -35.54 2.25 -13.06
C ALA A 43 -35.77 3.36 -14.11
N ALA A 44 -35.71 4.64 -13.74
CA ALA A 44 -35.79 5.76 -14.66
C ALA A 44 -34.53 5.96 -15.49
N VAL A 45 -33.36 5.44 -15.08
CA VAL A 45 -32.10 5.59 -15.83
C VAL A 45 -32.17 4.96 -17.23
N PRO A 46 -32.59 3.69 -17.41
CA PRO A 46 -32.80 3.13 -18.74
C PRO A 46 -33.81 3.91 -19.60
N LEU A 47 -34.87 4.44 -18.97
CA LEU A 47 -35.87 5.25 -19.67
C LEU A 47 -35.27 6.58 -20.15
N LEU A 48 -34.47 7.23 -19.31
CA LEU A 48 -33.75 8.45 -19.63
C LEU A 48 -32.79 8.22 -20.81
N VAL A 49 -32.05 7.10 -20.80
CA VAL A 49 -31.18 6.70 -21.93
C VAL A 49 -32.01 6.50 -23.20
N ALA A 50 -33.12 5.77 -23.12
CA ALA A 50 -33.97 5.48 -24.28
C ALA A 50 -34.57 6.77 -24.88
N THR A 51 -35.11 7.67 -24.06
CA THR A 51 -35.67 8.94 -24.52
C THR A 51 -34.59 9.90 -25.03
N PHE A 52 -33.35 9.78 -24.53
CA PHE A 52 -32.25 10.61 -24.98
C PHE A 52 -31.93 10.36 -26.45
N TYR A 53 -32.02 9.11 -26.94
CA TYR A 53 -31.76 8.79 -28.34
C TYR A 53 -32.96 8.98 -29.28
N LEU A 54 -34.13 9.40 -28.77
CA LEU A 54 -35.25 9.78 -29.61
C LEU A 54 -34.98 11.14 -30.24
N ASP A 55 -35.00 11.18 -31.57
CA ASP A 55 -34.76 12.41 -32.33
C ASP A 55 -35.99 13.33 -32.28
N GLY A 56 -35.75 14.63 -32.08
CA GLY A 56 -36.77 15.67 -32.09
C GLY A 56 -37.16 16.21 -30.70
N TRP A 57 -37.94 17.29 -30.71
CA TRP A 57 -38.30 18.04 -29.49
C TRP A 57 -39.01 17.18 -28.43
N GLN A 58 -39.75 16.15 -28.84
CA GLN A 58 -40.42 15.21 -27.95
C GLN A 58 -39.42 14.38 -27.13
N GLY A 59 -38.30 13.96 -27.72
CA GLY A 59 -37.24 13.23 -27.02
C GLY A 59 -36.52 14.10 -26.00
N THR A 60 -36.22 15.34 -26.36
CA THR A 60 -35.60 16.34 -25.46
C THR A 60 -36.52 16.70 -24.29
N VAL A 61 -37.81 16.97 -24.56
CA VAL A 61 -38.80 17.24 -23.51
C VAL A 61 -39.01 16.02 -22.61
N ALA A 62 -39.14 14.82 -23.17
CA ALA A 62 -39.31 13.59 -22.40
C ALA A 62 -38.10 13.34 -21.48
N THR A 63 -36.88 13.41 -22.01
CA THR A 63 -35.64 13.19 -21.25
C THR A 63 -35.47 14.21 -20.12
N THR A 64 -35.69 15.49 -20.42
CA THR A 64 -35.62 16.57 -19.43
C THR A 64 -36.67 16.39 -18.34
N THR A 65 -37.90 16.01 -18.72
CA THR A 65 -39.00 15.78 -17.77
C THR A 65 -38.71 14.60 -16.85
N ILE A 66 -38.18 13.50 -17.39
CA ILE A 66 -37.79 12.32 -16.61
C ILE A 66 -36.69 12.69 -15.60
N PHE A 67 -35.67 13.44 -16.03
CA PHE A 67 -34.59 13.87 -15.16
C PHE A 67 -35.07 14.82 -14.05
N ILE A 68 -35.90 15.81 -14.37
CA ILE A 68 -36.49 16.73 -13.38
C ILE A 68 -37.37 15.96 -12.39
N ALA A 69 -38.22 15.04 -12.87
CA ALA A 69 -39.05 14.21 -12.01
C ALA A 69 -38.19 13.37 -11.06
N ALA A 70 -37.10 12.77 -11.54
CA ALA A 70 -36.14 12.01 -10.73
C ALA A 70 -35.37 12.90 -9.72
N SER A 71 -35.09 14.15 -10.08
CA SER A 71 -34.43 15.12 -9.19
C SER A 71 -35.36 15.54 -8.04
N VAL A 72 -36.65 15.74 -8.34
CA VAL A 72 -37.66 16.12 -7.34
C VAL A 72 -37.96 14.97 -6.39
N THR A 73 -37.94 13.72 -6.87
CA THR A 73 -38.20 12.55 -6.02
C THR A 73 -37.10 12.31 -4.97
N ASP A 74 -35.86 12.72 -5.21
CA ASP A 74 -34.76 12.72 -4.22
C ASP A 74 -34.98 13.68 -3.04
N TRP A 75 -35.61 14.83 -3.31
CA TRP A 75 -35.98 15.72 -2.21
C TRP A 75 -37.20 15.18 -1.45
N LEU A 76 -38.14 14.58 -2.19
CA LEU A 76 -39.41 14.10 -1.67
C LEU A 76 -39.24 12.86 -0.76
N ASP A 77 -38.38 11.91 -1.13
CA ASP A 77 -38.15 10.71 -0.30
C ASP A 77 -37.49 11.06 1.04
N GLY A 78 -36.51 11.97 1.06
CA GLY A 78 -35.89 12.49 2.27
C GLY A 78 -36.86 13.31 3.13
N TYR A 79 -37.84 13.99 2.52
CA TYR A 79 -38.93 14.65 3.25
C TYR A 79 -39.89 13.63 3.88
N ILE A 80 -40.33 12.62 3.11
CA ILE A 80 -41.28 11.58 3.56
C ILE A 80 -40.66 10.73 4.68
N ALA A 81 -39.39 10.32 4.54
CA ALA A 81 -38.67 9.53 5.55
C ALA A 81 -38.60 10.26 6.90
N ARG A 82 -38.36 11.58 6.90
CA ARG A 82 -38.34 12.42 8.11
C ARG A 82 -39.73 12.62 8.72
N LYS A 83 -40.75 12.84 7.90
CA LYS A 83 -42.12 13.11 8.37
C LYS A 83 -42.84 11.85 8.88
N MET A 84 -42.56 10.69 8.30
CA MET A 84 -43.24 9.43 8.62
C MET A 84 -42.42 8.50 9.53
N ASN A 85 -41.21 8.92 9.94
CA ASN A 85 -40.26 8.15 10.76
C ASN A 85 -39.99 6.73 10.22
N LEU A 86 -39.99 6.59 8.89
CA LEU A 86 -39.72 5.33 8.19
C LEU A 86 -38.21 5.25 7.92
N LYS A 87 -37.50 4.39 8.65
CA LYS A 87 -36.07 4.12 8.45
C LYS A 87 -35.88 2.71 7.89
N SER A 88 -35.35 2.61 6.67
CA SER A 88 -34.88 1.34 6.09
C SER A 88 -33.37 1.46 5.88
N SER A 89 -32.59 0.51 6.42
CA SER A 89 -31.13 0.45 6.23
C SER A 89 -30.78 0.28 4.75
N PHE A 90 -31.57 -0.53 4.04
CA PHE A 90 -31.42 -0.73 2.60
C PHE A 90 -31.76 0.55 1.80
N GLY A 91 -32.83 1.26 2.18
CA GLY A 91 -33.20 2.54 1.54
C GLY A 91 -32.12 3.61 1.71
N ALA A 92 -31.59 3.75 2.94
CA ALA A 92 -30.54 4.73 3.25
C ALA A 92 -29.22 4.48 2.49
N PHE A 93 -28.91 3.21 2.18
CA PHE A 93 -27.77 2.85 1.33
C PHE A 93 -28.06 3.11 -0.15
N LEU A 94 -29.27 2.78 -0.62
CA LEU A 94 -29.63 2.88 -2.03
C LEU A 94 -29.81 4.33 -2.51
N ASP A 95 -30.24 5.25 -1.64
CA ASP A 95 -30.50 6.66 -1.98
C ASP A 95 -29.26 7.37 -2.57
N PRO A 96 -28.09 7.39 -1.92
CA PRO A 96 -26.89 8.03 -2.48
C PRO A 96 -26.31 7.33 -3.71
N VAL A 97 -26.70 6.08 -3.97
CA VAL A 97 -26.27 5.31 -5.15
C VAL A 97 -27.15 5.68 -6.34
N ALA A 98 -28.47 5.75 -6.14
CA ALA A 98 -29.43 6.12 -7.18
C ALA A 98 -29.20 7.54 -7.73
N ASP A 99 -28.92 8.50 -6.84
CA ASP A 99 -28.61 9.89 -7.20
C ASP A 99 -27.37 9.99 -8.13
N LYS A 100 -26.26 9.38 -7.71
CA LYS A 100 -25.01 9.40 -8.48
C LYS A 100 -25.11 8.66 -9.81
N LEU A 101 -25.84 7.54 -9.82
CA LEU A 101 -26.08 6.80 -11.06
C LEU A 101 -26.83 7.66 -12.07
N MET A 102 -27.85 8.41 -11.62
CA MET A 102 -28.63 9.31 -12.46
C MET A 102 -27.78 10.45 -13.04
N VAL A 103 -26.98 11.10 -12.20
CA VAL A 103 -26.08 12.19 -12.58
C VAL A 103 -25.01 11.70 -13.56
N ALA A 104 -24.35 10.59 -13.24
CA ALA A 104 -23.30 10.02 -14.08
C ALA A 104 -23.84 9.58 -15.45
N ALA A 105 -24.99 8.89 -15.48
CA ALA A 105 -25.63 8.50 -16.74
C ALA A 105 -25.96 9.73 -17.60
N THR A 106 -26.49 10.80 -17.00
CA THR A 106 -26.82 12.05 -17.71
C THR A 106 -25.58 12.73 -18.30
N LEU A 107 -24.50 12.83 -17.51
CA LEU A 107 -23.22 13.40 -17.97
C LEU A 107 -22.61 12.57 -19.12
N VAL A 108 -22.64 11.24 -19.01
CA VAL A 108 -22.16 10.35 -20.09
C VAL A 108 -22.99 10.55 -21.36
N LEU A 109 -24.32 10.60 -21.25
CA LEU A 109 -25.19 10.81 -22.41
C LEU A 109 -24.90 12.14 -23.10
N LEU A 110 -24.78 13.23 -22.35
CA LEU A 110 -24.40 14.55 -22.87
C LEU A 110 -23.04 14.53 -23.58
N CYS A 111 -22.10 13.66 -23.17
CA CYS A 111 -20.82 13.47 -23.87
C CYS A 111 -20.93 12.65 -25.16
N THR A 112 -21.94 11.77 -25.29
CA THR A 112 -22.11 10.94 -26.49
C THR A 112 -22.76 11.69 -27.67
N ARG A 113 -23.57 12.72 -27.39
CA ARG A 113 -24.09 13.66 -28.39
C ARG A 113 -23.83 15.10 -27.89
N PRO A 114 -22.70 15.71 -28.27
CA PRO A 114 -22.37 17.07 -27.82
C PRO A 114 -23.40 18.07 -28.34
N LEU A 115 -23.64 19.12 -27.53
CA LEU A 115 -24.60 20.18 -27.84
C LEU A 115 -24.17 20.95 -29.10
N ASP A 116 -25.10 21.21 -30.03
CA ASP A 116 -24.90 22.04 -31.24
C ASP A 116 -24.79 23.55 -30.92
N VAL A 117 -24.23 23.90 -29.77
CA VAL A 117 -23.98 25.30 -29.36
C VAL A 117 -22.55 25.64 -29.74
N GLY A 118 -22.36 26.69 -30.54
CA GLY A 118 -21.14 26.97 -31.32
C GLY A 118 -19.78 26.99 -30.59
N LEU A 119 -19.74 26.95 -29.25
CA LEU A 119 -18.51 26.80 -28.45
C LEU A 119 -18.07 25.33 -28.29
N PHE A 120 -19.01 24.38 -28.15
CA PHE A 120 -18.70 22.94 -27.99
C PHE A 120 -18.34 22.27 -29.33
N ALA A 121 -18.78 22.85 -30.44
CA ALA A 121 -18.38 22.44 -31.78
C ALA A 121 -16.88 22.75 -32.07
N GLN A 122 -16.33 23.80 -31.47
CA GLN A 122 -14.92 24.20 -31.67
C GLN A 122 -13.94 23.47 -30.72
N ALA A 123 -14.44 22.97 -29.59
CA ALA A 123 -13.64 22.28 -28.58
C ALA A 123 -14.41 21.10 -27.96
N PRO A 124 -14.39 19.91 -28.62
CA PRO A 124 -15.13 18.73 -28.18
C PRO A 124 -14.76 18.22 -26.78
N TRP A 125 -13.59 18.62 -26.26
CA TRP A 125 -13.07 18.25 -24.94
C TRP A 125 -13.68 19.04 -23.77
N LEU A 126 -14.40 20.13 -24.03
CA LEU A 126 -14.97 20.99 -23.00
C LEU A 126 -16.08 20.35 -22.16
N LEU A 127 -16.70 19.28 -22.65
CA LEU A 127 -17.77 18.56 -21.95
C LEU A 127 -17.27 17.24 -21.31
N PRO A 128 -16.45 16.40 -21.98
CA PRO A 128 -15.92 15.18 -21.39
C PRO A 128 -14.96 15.40 -20.21
N ILE A 129 -14.08 16.41 -20.26
CA ILE A 129 -13.11 16.64 -19.18
C ILE A 129 -13.81 16.98 -17.85
N PRO A 130 -14.76 17.94 -17.81
CA PRO A 130 -15.48 18.20 -16.57
C PRO A 130 -16.42 17.07 -16.15
N ALA A 131 -17.03 16.34 -17.10
CA ALA A 131 -17.85 15.17 -16.78
C ALA A 131 -17.04 14.08 -16.06
N ILE A 132 -15.84 13.75 -16.56
CA ILE A 132 -14.91 12.79 -15.92
C ILE A 132 -14.52 13.28 -14.53
N ALA A 133 -14.21 14.57 -14.38
CA ALA A 133 -13.85 15.14 -13.09
C ALA A 133 -15.01 15.07 -12.05
N ILE A 134 -16.24 15.35 -12.48
CA ILE A 134 -17.43 15.28 -11.62
C ILE A 134 -17.71 13.83 -11.21
N ILE A 135 -17.75 12.90 -12.17
CA ILE A 135 -17.99 11.47 -11.90
C ILE A 135 -16.90 10.90 -11.00
N GLY A 136 -15.62 11.17 -11.31
CA GLY A 136 -14.48 10.72 -10.51
C GLY A 136 -14.56 11.23 -9.07
N ARG A 137 -14.92 12.50 -8.86
CA ARG A 137 -15.12 13.06 -7.51
C ARG A 137 -16.27 12.39 -6.77
N GLU A 138 -17.41 12.16 -7.41
CA GLU A 138 -18.58 11.57 -6.77
C GLU A 138 -18.34 10.11 -6.34
N ILE A 139 -17.61 9.36 -7.16
CA ILE A 139 -17.14 8.01 -6.81
C ILE A 139 -16.16 8.09 -5.64
N THR A 140 -15.18 8.99 -5.69
CA THR A 140 -14.17 9.17 -4.63
C THR A 140 -14.82 9.56 -3.30
N MET A 141 -15.74 10.52 -3.31
CA MET A 141 -16.46 10.96 -2.10
C MET A 141 -17.38 9.87 -1.55
N SER A 142 -17.94 9.01 -2.40
CA SER A 142 -18.70 7.83 -1.94
C SER A 142 -17.80 6.86 -1.21
N ALA A 143 -16.65 6.54 -1.80
CA ALA A 143 -15.66 5.66 -1.19
C ALA A 143 -15.13 6.24 0.14
N VAL A 144 -14.83 7.54 0.18
CA VAL A 144 -14.37 8.23 1.41
C VAL A 144 -15.45 8.24 2.48
N ARG A 145 -16.72 8.47 2.11
CA ARG A 145 -17.84 8.47 3.08
C ARG A 145 -18.13 7.08 3.62
N GLU A 146 -18.12 6.06 2.77
CA GLU A 146 -18.34 4.68 3.19
C GLU A 146 -17.17 4.17 4.06
N TRP A 147 -15.94 4.53 3.69
CA TRP A 147 -14.75 4.33 4.52
C TRP A 147 -14.85 5.05 5.87
N ALA A 148 -15.27 6.31 5.89
CA ALA A 148 -15.47 7.07 7.13
C ALA A 148 -16.61 6.51 7.99
N ALA A 149 -17.68 5.99 7.37
CA ALA A 149 -18.78 5.33 8.07
C ALA A 149 -18.40 3.98 8.70
N SER A 150 -17.34 3.34 8.19
CA SER A 150 -16.75 2.13 8.79
C SER A 150 -15.78 2.41 9.95
N GLN A 151 -15.50 3.69 10.24
CA GLN A 151 -14.61 4.15 11.30
C GLN A 151 -15.41 4.79 12.47
N ASP A 152 -14.71 5.13 13.55
CA ASP A 152 -15.30 5.63 14.81
C ASP A 152 -16.21 6.88 14.65
N SER A 153 -17.21 7.01 15.54
CA SER A 153 -18.33 7.98 15.43
C SER A 153 -17.95 9.46 15.25
N LYS A 154 -16.74 9.86 15.66
CA LYS A 154 -16.22 11.23 15.51
C LYS A 154 -15.77 11.60 14.08
N LEU A 155 -15.35 10.61 13.27
CA LEU A 155 -14.98 10.85 11.86
C LEU A 155 -16.22 10.98 10.96
N LEU A 156 -17.30 10.29 11.31
CA LEU A 156 -18.63 10.45 10.69
C LEU A 156 -19.17 11.88 10.85
N GLU A 157 -18.95 12.52 12.02
CA GLU A 157 -19.27 13.93 12.23
C GLU A 157 -18.36 14.87 11.39
N ALA A 158 -17.09 14.54 11.22
CA ALA A 158 -16.16 15.34 10.40
C ALA A 158 -16.48 15.28 8.88
N VAL A 159 -17.15 14.22 8.42
CA VAL A 159 -17.63 14.04 7.03
C VAL A 159 -19.15 14.33 6.90
N ALA A 160 -19.75 14.87 7.97
CA ALA A 160 -21.16 15.27 7.96
C ALA A 160 -21.41 16.36 6.91
N VAL A 161 -22.57 16.27 6.26
CA VAL A 161 -22.97 17.18 5.18
C VAL A 161 -23.02 18.61 5.71
N ASN A 162 -22.05 19.43 5.33
CA ASN A 162 -22.12 20.88 5.50
C ASN A 162 -23.22 21.45 4.57
N ASN A 163 -23.84 22.58 4.94
CA ASN A 163 -24.91 23.20 4.14
C ASN A 163 -24.47 23.51 2.69
N LEU A 164 -23.17 23.71 2.46
CA LEU A 164 -22.55 23.87 1.14
C LEU A 164 -22.79 22.66 0.21
N GLY A 165 -22.82 21.44 0.75
CA GLY A 165 -23.06 20.22 -0.02
C GLY A 165 -24.45 20.16 -0.65
N LYS A 166 -25.48 20.69 0.04
CA LYS A 166 -26.86 20.74 -0.48
C LYS A 166 -27.01 21.74 -1.62
N TRP A 167 -26.38 22.92 -1.48
CA TRP A 167 -26.34 23.93 -2.54
C TRP A 167 -25.62 23.40 -3.78
N LYS A 168 -24.50 22.70 -3.61
CA LYS A 168 -23.79 22.06 -4.71
C LYS A 168 -24.68 21.08 -5.48
N THR A 169 -25.36 20.16 -4.81
CA THR A 169 -26.26 19.19 -5.48
C THR A 169 -27.39 19.91 -6.21
N ALA A 170 -28.05 20.90 -5.59
CA ALA A 170 -29.11 21.67 -6.24
C ALA A 170 -28.64 22.40 -7.50
N THR A 171 -27.47 23.03 -7.44
CA THR A 171 -26.82 23.69 -8.57
C THR A 171 -26.52 22.70 -9.70
N GLN A 172 -25.99 21.52 -9.37
CA GLN A 172 -25.63 20.49 -10.32
C GLN A 172 -26.86 19.92 -11.04
N MET A 173 -27.93 19.61 -10.32
CA MET A 173 -29.17 19.11 -10.91
C MET A 173 -29.83 20.17 -11.81
N THR A 174 -29.76 21.45 -11.41
CA THR A 174 -30.29 22.55 -12.22
C THR A 174 -29.48 22.74 -13.50
N ALA A 175 -28.14 22.68 -13.41
CA ALA A 175 -27.27 22.77 -14.58
C ALA A 175 -27.53 21.63 -15.59
N LEU A 176 -27.64 20.39 -15.11
CA LEU A 176 -27.94 19.24 -15.97
C LEU A 176 -29.33 19.32 -16.60
N ALA A 177 -30.34 19.79 -15.86
CA ALA A 177 -31.68 19.99 -16.41
C ALA A 177 -31.68 21.05 -17.52
N ILE A 178 -30.93 22.15 -17.36
CA ILE A 178 -30.77 23.18 -18.39
C ILE A 178 -30.05 22.59 -19.62
N LEU A 179 -28.94 21.88 -19.43
CA LEU A 179 -28.18 21.28 -20.53
C LEU A 179 -29.01 20.26 -21.32
N LEU A 180 -29.83 19.46 -20.65
CA LEU A 180 -30.78 18.56 -21.31
C LEU A 180 -31.86 19.34 -22.08
N ALA A 181 -32.42 20.39 -21.48
CA ALA A 181 -33.46 21.20 -22.11
C ALA A 181 -32.97 21.94 -23.36
N THR A 182 -31.71 22.37 -23.37
CA THR A 182 -31.09 23.13 -24.47
C THR A 182 -30.42 22.25 -25.52
N ARG A 183 -30.56 20.92 -25.43
CA ARG A 183 -29.89 19.97 -26.33
C ARG A 183 -30.28 20.12 -27.79
N ASP A 184 -31.57 20.31 -28.05
CA ASP A 184 -32.11 20.50 -29.40
C ASP A 184 -32.56 21.97 -29.60
N SER A 185 -31.70 22.94 -29.33
CA SER A 185 -32.09 24.34 -29.52
C SER A 185 -32.05 24.75 -31.00
N ARG A 186 -33.19 24.57 -31.68
CA ARG A 186 -33.71 25.49 -32.72
C ARG A 186 -34.31 26.78 -32.10
N PHE A 187 -34.10 27.01 -30.79
CA PHE A 187 -34.50 28.22 -30.08
C PHE A 187 -33.38 29.27 -30.17
N GLU A 188 -33.48 30.16 -31.16
CA GLU A 188 -32.54 31.23 -31.50
C GLU A 188 -32.42 32.38 -30.48
N TYR A 189 -32.87 32.22 -29.22
CA TYR A 189 -32.97 33.31 -28.25
C TYR A 189 -32.51 32.93 -26.83
N SER A 190 -31.33 32.32 -26.67
CA SER A 190 -30.66 32.25 -25.34
C SER A 190 -29.20 31.77 -25.36
N GLY A 191 -28.43 32.04 -26.41
CA GLY A 191 -27.00 31.69 -26.43
C GLY A 191 -26.16 32.42 -25.37
N ALA A 192 -26.55 33.65 -24.99
CA ALA A 192 -25.82 34.44 -24.01
C ALA A 192 -26.12 34.02 -22.56
N ILE A 193 -27.39 33.74 -22.23
CA ILE A 193 -27.82 33.42 -20.86
C ILE A 193 -27.33 32.02 -20.45
N THR A 194 -27.30 31.06 -21.37
CA THR A 194 -26.81 29.69 -21.11
C THR A 194 -25.29 29.65 -20.90
N LEU A 195 -24.52 30.46 -21.63
CA LEU A 195 -23.07 30.52 -21.52
C LEU A 195 -22.61 31.21 -20.23
N GLU A 196 -23.24 32.32 -19.84
CA GLU A 196 -22.96 33.00 -18.56
C GLU A 196 -23.41 32.16 -17.36
N SER A 197 -24.55 31.47 -17.47
CA SER A 197 -25.02 30.57 -16.40
C SER A 197 -24.14 29.32 -16.26
N CYS A 198 -23.73 28.69 -17.36
CA CYS A 198 -22.83 27.52 -17.28
C CYS A 198 -21.43 27.91 -16.80
N SER A 199 -20.85 29.00 -17.29
CA SER A 199 -19.52 29.45 -16.87
C SER A 199 -19.48 29.90 -15.41
N SER A 200 -20.51 30.61 -14.92
CA SER A 200 -20.61 31.01 -13.52
C SER A 200 -20.84 29.83 -12.57
N LEU A 201 -21.62 28.83 -12.97
CA LEU A 201 -21.84 27.61 -12.18
C LEU A 201 -20.61 26.70 -12.18
N PHE A 202 -19.89 26.58 -13.31
CA PHE A 202 -18.58 25.90 -13.36
C PHE A 202 -17.52 26.62 -12.52
N ALA A 203 -17.45 27.95 -12.60
CA ALA A 203 -16.54 28.76 -11.79
C ALA A 203 -16.85 28.63 -10.29
N SER A 204 -18.12 28.66 -9.90
CA SER A 204 -18.57 28.44 -8.52
C SER A 204 -18.20 27.03 -8.02
N SER A 205 -18.36 26.01 -8.86
CA SER A 205 -17.95 24.64 -8.53
C SER A 205 -16.43 24.49 -8.39
N GLN A 206 -15.63 25.18 -9.22
CA GLN A 206 -14.17 25.23 -9.12
C GLN A 206 -13.69 26.03 -7.91
N GLN A 207 -14.40 27.09 -7.53
CA GLN A 207 -14.05 27.91 -6.38
C GLN A 207 -14.32 27.17 -5.08
N CYS A 208 -15.46 26.47 -4.99
CA CYS A 208 -15.76 25.57 -3.88
C CYS A 208 -14.77 24.38 -3.84
N PHE A 209 -14.30 23.89 -4.99
CA PHE A 209 -13.23 22.89 -5.10
C PHE A 209 -11.87 23.41 -4.60
N LYS A 210 -11.51 24.66 -4.91
CA LYS A 210 -10.30 25.30 -4.35
C LYS A 210 -10.39 25.45 -2.84
N GLU A 211 -11.54 25.84 -2.30
CA GLU A 211 -11.75 26.00 -0.85
C GLU A 211 -11.74 24.65 -0.10
N GLU A 212 -12.40 23.60 -0.61
CA GLU A 212 -12.32 22.25 -0.01
C GLU A 212 -10.93 21.62 -0.14
N SER A 213 -10.26 21.79 -1.29
CA SER A 213 -8.87 21.33 -1.49
C SER A 213 -7.90 22.04 -0.55
N GLN A 214 -8.10 23.34 -0.31
CA GLN A 214 -7.32 24.11 0.66
C GLN A 214 -7.58 23.66 2.09
N THR A 215 -8.80 23.20 2.42
CA THR A 215 -9.12 22.73 3.76
C THR A 215 -8.34 21.43 4.09
N GLY A 216 -8.24 20.49 3.14
CA GLY A 216 -7.42 19.28 3.27
C GLY A 216 -5.90 19.53 3.22
N LYS A 217 -5.45 20.46 2.38
CA LYS A 217 -4.03 20.89 2.35
C LYS A 217 -3.63 21.64 3.61
N SER A 218 -4.52 22.41 4.22
CA SER A 218 -4.20 23.24 5.39
C SER A 218 -3.78 22.41 6.62
N GLY A 219 -4.31 21.18 6.78
CA GLY A 219 -3.90 20.29 7.86
C GLY A 219 -2.45 19.82 7.73
N PHE A 220 -2.03 19.49 6.51
CA PHE A 220 -0.68 18.98 6.22
C PHE A 220 0.35 20.11 6.00
N GLN A 221 -0.09 21.25 5.46
CA GLN A 221 0.75 22.42 5.21
C GLN A 221 0.98 23.26 6.47
N LYS A 222 0.02 23.35 7.41
CA LYS A 222 0.26 23.90 8.76
C LYS A 222 1.26 23.09 9.59
N LEU A 223 1.53 21.85 9.17
CA LEU A 223 2.56 20.99 9.75
C LEU A 223 3.95 21.19 9.12
N LEU A 224 4.00 21.70 7.89
CA LEU A 224 5.22 21.94 7.13
C LEU A 224 5.63 23.42 7.14
N GLU A 225 4.72 24.33 7.44
CA GLU A 225 4.94 25.78 7.58
C GLU A 225 4.53 26.25 8.98
N PRO A 226 5.47 26.34 9.94
CA PRO A 226 5.22 27.12 11.14
C PRO A 226 5.23 28.60 10.73
N GLN A 227 4.08 29.26 10.79
CA GLN A 227 4.09 30.73 10.85
C GLN A 227 4.89 31.12 12.09
N LEU A 228 6.01 31.81 11.89
CA LEU A 228 6.84 32.37 12.95
C LEU A 228 5.99 33.35 13.78
N PRO A 229 5.72 33.06 15.07
CA PRO A 229 5.37 34.12 15.99
C PRO A 229 6.65 34.95 16.17
N GLN A 230 6.54 36.25 15.92
CA GLN A 230 7.56 37.21 16.32
C GLN A 230 7.81 37.03 17.84
N LEU A 231 9.07 36.74 18.21
CA LEU A 231 9.61 36.30 19.53
C LEU A 231 9.03 37.03 20.77
N PRO A 232 9.04 36.49 22.03
CA PRO A 232 10.03 35.54 22.59
C PRO A 232 9.48 34.40 23.48
N GLY A 233 10.22 33.29 23.49
CA GLY A 233 9.98 32.09 24.30
C GLY A 233 10.59 30.90 23.56
N ILE A 234 11.76 30.44 24.00
CA ILE A 234 12.55 29.42 23.29
C ILE A 234 11.66 28.18 23.10
N ALA A 235 11.38 27.80 21.86
CA ALA A 235 10.66 26.58 21.51
C ALA A 235 11.67 25.52 21.06
N PRO A 236 12.40 24.85 21.98
CA PRO A 236 13.61 24.09 21.68
C PRO A 236 13.35 22.98 20.65
N TYR A 237 12.26 22.23 20.81
CA TYR A 237 11.87 21.18 19.86
C TYR A 237 11.58 21.72 18.46
N ARG A 238 10.98 22.91 18.34
CA ARG A 238 10.73 23.52 17.03
C ARG A 238 12.01 23.97 16.35
N VAL A 239 12.99 24.45 17.12
CA VAL A 239 14.31 24.83 16.59
C VAL A 239 15.03 23.58 16.05
N VAL A 240 15.09 22.50 16.84
CA VAL A 240 15.71 21.24 16.41
C VAL A 240 15.00 20.67 15.17
N LEU A 241 13.68 20.55 15.20
CA LEU A 241 12.91 20.01 14.08
C LEU A 241 12.94 20.93 12.85
N GLY A 242 13.07 22.25 13.04
CA GLY A 242 13.31 23.20 11.96
C GLY A 242 14.64 22.93 11.25
N ASN A 243 15.72 22.75 12.01
CA ASN A 243 17.02 22.39 11.45
C ASN A 243 16.99 21.02 10.74
N VAL A 244 16.26 20.05 11.31
CA VAL A 244 16.07 18.73 10.66
C VAL A 244 15.38 18.89 9.31
N LYS A 245 14.31 19.69 9.24
CA LYS A 245 13.60 19.98 8.00
C LYS A 245 14.54 20.62 6.97
N ASP A 246 15.23 21.70 7.33
CA ASP A 246 16.10 22.43 6.41
C ASP A 246 17.21 21.53 5.85
N LYS A 247 17.81 20.70 6.71
CA LYS A 247 18.84 19.73 6.30
C LYS A 247 18.29 18.61 5.41
N LEU A 248 17.05 18.15 5.64
CA LEU A 248 16.35 17.23 4.73
C LEU A 248 16.06 17.86 3.36
N GLU A 249 15.64 19.13 3.31
CA GLU A 249 15.40 19.85 2.06
C GLU A 249 16.68 19.98 1.22
N ARG A 250 17.82 20.26 1.87
CA ARG A 250 19.15 20.27 1.21
C ARG A 250 19.54 18.88 0.73
N SER A 251 19.28 17.84 1.53
CA SER A 251 19.53 16.44 1.14
C SER A 251 18.74 16.06 -0.11
N ARG A 252 17.45 16.42 -0.16
CA ARG A 252 16.61 16.23 -1.35
C ARG A 252 17.15 17.00 -2.55
N ARG A 253 17.52 18.28 -2.37
CA ARG A 253 18.03 19.11 -3.46
C ARG A 253 19.33 18.57 -4.03
N ARG A 254 20.23 18.04 -3.19
CA ARG A 254 21.44 17.33 -3.62
C ARG A 254 21.10 16.14 -4.52
N LEU A 255 20.15 15.30 -4.12
CA LEU A 255 19.73 14.15 -4.92
C LEU A 255 19.11 14.58 -6.26
N GLU A 256 18.31 15.64 -6.29
CA GLU A 256 17.78 16.22 -7.54
C GLU A 256 18.91 16.67 -8.48
N LEU A 257 19.94 17.33 -7.96
CA LEU A 257 21.10 17.78 -8.76
C LEU A 257 21.92 16.60 -9.30
N LEU A 258 22.13 15.56 -8.47
CA LEU A 258 22.81 14.33 -8.90
C LEU A 258 22.04 13.60 -10.00
N LEU A 259 20.71 13.59 -9.95
CA LEU A 259 19.86 13.00 -11.01
C LEU A 259 19.91 13.80 -12.32
N GLU A 260 20.24 15.09 -12.26
CA GLU A 260 20.39 15.98 -13.40
C GLU A 260 21.84 16.02 -13.93
N ASP A 261 22.76 15.23 -13.36
CA ASP A 261 24.21 15.28 -13.62
C ASP A 261 24.83 16.67 -13.41
N VAL A 262 24.26 17.46 -12.48
CA VAL A 262 24.71 18.81 -12.14
C VAL A 262 25.63 18.75 -10.93
N ALA A 263 26.78 19.42 -11.02
CA ALA A 263 27.72 19.54 -9.90
C ALA A 263 27.03 20.14 -8.66
N CYS A 264 27.29 19.55 -7.51
CA CYS A 264 26.69 19.94 -6.23
C CYS A 264 27.77 20.44 -5.27
N ASP A 265 27.73 21.72 -4.94
CA ASP A 265 28.71 22.38 -4.07
C ASP A 265 28.29 22.43 -2.59
N TYR A 266 27.38 21.54 -2.15
CA TYR A 266 27.02 21.49 -0.73
C TYR A 266 28.14 20.86 0.10
N ASP A 267 28.42 21.46 1.27
CA ASP A 267 29.30 20.86 2.27
C ASP A 267 28.65 19.56 2.79
N PRO A 268 29.41 18.47 3.00
CA PRO A 268 28.90 17.24 3.63
C PRO A 268 28.12 17.46 4.94
N LEU A 269 28.42 18.53 5.69
CA LEU A 269 27.69 18.88 6.92
C LEU A 269 26.28 19.43 6.68
N ASP A 270 25.98 19.91 5.46
CA ASP A 270 24.73 20.56 5.11
C ASP A 270 23.60 19.59 4.72
N TYR A 271 23.88 18.29 4.60
CA TYR A 271 22.88 17.26 4.27
C TYR A 271 23.05 15.99 5.11
N TYR A 272 22.04 15.13 5.09
CA TYR A 272 22.08 13.81 5.72
C TYR A 272 22.63 12.79 4.74
N GLU A 273 23.68 12.09 5.15
CA GLU A 273 24.28 11.00 4.39
C GLU A 273 23.83 9.64 4.94
N THR A 274 23.72 9.52 6.27
CA THR A 274 23.34 8.27 6.93
C THR A 274 22.02 8.41 7.70
N THR A 275 21.36 7.28 7.91
CA THR A 275 20.11 7.20 8.69
C THR A 275 20.33 7.65 10.14
N ASP A 276 21.49 7.33 10.73
CA ASP A 276 21.81 7.67 12.13
C ASP A 276 21.89 9.18 12.36
N GLN A 277 22.44 9.93 11.40
CA GLN A 277 22.48 11.40 11.49
C GLN A 277 21.07 12.01 11.56
N LEU A 278 20.09 11.41 10.88
CA LEU A 278 18.70 11.85 10.94
C LEU A 278 18.01 11.39 12.23
N LEU A 279 18.31 10.17 12.72
CA LEU A 279 17.73 9.64 13.94
C LEU A 279 18.18 10.39 15.20
N GLU A 280 19.46 10.78 15.27
CA GLU A 280 20.05 11.45 16.43
C GLU A 280 19.21 12.65 16.96
N PRO A 281 18.89 13.68 16.16
CA PRO A 281 18.08 14.81 16.64
C PRO A 281 16.63 14.43 16.99
N LEU A 282 16.07 13.39 16.34
CA LEU A 282 14.72 12.91 16.62
C LEU A 282 14.65 12.16 17.96
N LEU A 283 15.62 11.29 18.22
CA LEU A 283 15.77 10.56 19.48
C LEU A 283 16.07 11.53 20.63
N LEU A 284 16.89 12.55 20.40
CA LEU A 284 17.12 13.62 21.39
C LEU A 284 15.81 14.30 21.81
N CYS A 285 14.95 14.64 20.85
CA CYS A 285 13.63 15.20 21.15
C CYS A 285 12.75 14.21 21.93
N TYR A 286 12.80 12.92 21.56
CA TYR A 286 12.01 11.86 22.20
C TYR A 286 12.43 11.64 23.65
N GLU A 287 13.72 11.44 23.91
CA GLU A 287 14.29 11.25 25.25
C GLU A 287 14.01 12.46 26.15
N SER A 288 14.16 13.67 25.62
CA SER A 288 13.84 14.89 26.34
C SER A 288 12.36 14.94 26.73
N LEU A 289 11.43 14.72 25.80
CA LEU A 289 9.99 14.69 26.11
C LEU A 289 9.62 13.62 27.14
N GLN A 290 10.24 12.44 27.08
CA GLN A 290 10.03 11.39 28.07
C GLN A 290 10.53 11.83 29.47
N SER A 291 11.74 12.41 29.54
CA SER A 291 12.34 12.85 30.80
C SER A 291 11.56 13.96 31.52
N TYR A 292 10.86 14.82 30.78
CA TYR A 292 10.04 15.92 31.32
C TYR A 292 8.55 15.56 31.49
N GLY A 293 8.20 14.27 31.48
CA GLY A 293 6.82 13.80 31.75
C GLY A 293 5.83 14.05 30.61
N SER A 294 6.32 14.37 29.41
CA SER A 294 5.52 14.58 28.19
C SER A 294 5.50 13.34 27.28
N GLY A 295 5.59 12.14 27.85
CA GLY A 295 5.70 10.88 27.11
C GLY A 295 4.55 10.64 26.12
N VAL A 296 3.32 11.06 26.45
CA VAL A 296 2.16 10.97 25.54
C VAL A 296 2.40 11.71 24.22
N LEU A 297 3.12 12.84 24.24
CA LEU A 297 3.49 13.58 23.02
C LEU A 297 4.62 12.88 22.27
N ALA A 298 5.58 12.31 23.00
CA ALA A 298 6.70 11.56 22.43
C ALA A 298 6.22 10.30 21.68
N ASP A 299 5.32 9.54 22.30
CA ASP A 299 4.78 8.27 21.79
C ASP A 299 3.74 8.43 20.67
N GLY A 300 3.36 9.66 20.35
CA GLY A 300 2.53 9.98 19.19
C GLY A 300 3.34 10.07 17.90
N ARG A 301 3.24 11.22 17.23
CA ARG A 301 3.77 11.41 15.87
C ARG A 301 5.30 11.39 15.79
N LEU A 302 5.99 11.72 16.89
CA LEU A 302 7.45 11.67 16.94
C LEU A 302 7.94 10.21 16.91
N ALA A 303 7.37 9.34 17.75
CA ALA A 303 7.64 7.90 17.69
C ALA A 303 7.30 7.30 16.32
N ASP A 304 6.19 7.70 15.70
CA ASP A 304 5.86 7.25 14.34
C ASP A 304 6.92 7.68 13.31
N LEU A 305 7.44 8.91 13.42
CA LEU A 305 8.51 9.39 12.55
C LEU A 305 9.81 8.60 12.79
N ILE A 306 10.20 8.39 14.05
CA ILE A 306 11.38 7.59 14.41
C ILE A 306 11.25 6.18 13.85
N ARG A 307 10.09 5.52 14.01
CA ARG A 307 9.83 4.18 13.45
C ARG A 307 9.94 4.18 11.93
N ARG A 308 9.42 5.19 11.23
CA ARG A 308 9.56 5.32 9.77
C ARG A 308 11.02 5.45 9.35
N VAL A 309 11.78 6.32 10.01
CA VAL A 309 13.21 6.49 9.71
C VAL A 309 13.98 5.20 10.01
N ALA A 310 13.69 4.52 11.11
CA ALA A 310 14.32 3.23 11.44
C ALA A 310 13.93 2.10 10.47
N THR A 311 12.73 2.14 9.88
CA THR A 311 12.24 1.10 8.96
C THR A 311 12.70 1.33 7.52
N PHE A 312 12.65 2.57 7.04
CA PHE A 312 12.88 2.92 5.64
C PHE A 312 14.25 3.58 5.41
N GLY A 313 14.87 4.15 6.45
CA GLY A 313 16.13 4.86 6.36
C GLY A 313 16.08 6.06 5.40
N MET A 314 17.27 6.44 4.91
CA MET A 314 17.44 7.46 3.86
C MET A 314 17.23 6.93 2.44
N VAL A 315 17.23 5.61 2.26
CA VAL A 315 17.21 4.94 0.94
C VAL A 315 15.84 4.37 0.57
N LEU A 316 14.85 4.46 1.48
CA LEU A 316 13.50 3.89 1.38
C LEU A 316 13.46 2.35 1.35
N MET A 317 14.16 1.74 0.39
CA MET A 317 14.28 0.30 0.22
C MET A 317 15.70 -0.05 -0.20
N LYS A 318 16.28 -1.09 0.41
CA LYS A 318 17.56 -1.64 -0.01
C LYS A 318 17.40 -2.40 -1.32
N LEU A 319 18.38 -2.27 -2.22
CA LEU A 319 18.41 -2.96 -3.50
C LEU A 319 19.17 -4.29 -3.39
N ASP A 320 18.51 -5.39 -3.74
CA ASP A 320 19.19 -6.67 -3.96
C ASP A 320 19.77 -6.72 -5.37
N LEU A 321 21.03 -7.12 -5.47
CA LEU A 321 21.67 -7.40 -6.74
C LEU A 321 21.53 -8.89 -7.04
N ARG A 322 21.35 -9.25 -8.32
CA ARG A 322 21.21 -10.65 -8.73
C ARG A 322 21.89 -10.87 -10.07
N GLN A 323 22.77 -11.87 -10.12
CA GLN A 323 23.44 -12.30 -11.35
C GLN A 323 23.54 -13.83 -11.37
N GLU A 324 23.77 -14.44 -12.52
CA GLU A 324 23.97 -15.89 -12.65
C GLU A 324 25.43 -16.30 -12.43
N SER A 325 25.62 -17.51 -11.89
CA SER A 325 26.94 -18.09 -11.60
C SER A 325 27.86 -18.18 -12.84
N GLY A 326 27.29 -18.47 -14.02
CA GLY A 326 28.05 -18.53 -15.28
C GLY A 326 28.78 -17.24 -15.61
N ARG A 327 28.11 -16.09 -15.46
CA ARG A 327 28.69 -14.75 -15.71
C ARG A 327 29.89 -14.47 -14.80
N HIS A 328 29.87 -14.98 -13.58
CA HIS A 328 31.00 -14.89 -12.66
C HIS A 328 32.17 -15.78 -13.10
N ALA A 329 31.88 -16.99 -13.57
CA ALA A 329 32.90 -17.87 -14.13
C ALA A 329 33.56 -17.27 -15.37
N ASP A 330 32.77 -16.72 -16.30
CA ASP A 330 33.28 -16.02 -17.49
C ASP A 330 34.16 -14.81 -17.13
N THR A 331 33.79 -14.09 -16.08
CA THR A 331 34.57 -12.96 -15.55
C THR A 331 35.91 -13.43 -14.99
N LEU A 332 35.91 -14.52 -14.21
CA LEU A 332 37.14 -15.13 -13.70
C LEU A 332 38.01 -15.67 -14.83
N ASP A 333 37.43 -16.28 -15.87
CA ASP A 333 38.14 -16.75 -17.06
C ASP A 333 38.88 -15.63 -17.77
N ALA A 334 38.22 -14.49 -17.98
CA ALA A 334 38.85 -13.32 -18.59
C ALA A 334 40.05 -12.81 -17.77
N ILE A 335 39.90 -12.76 -16.43
CA ILE A 335 40.96 -12.32 -15.52
C ILE A 335 42.13 -13.31 -15.52
N THR A 336 41.87 -14.62 -15.35
CA THR A 336 42.94 -15.62 -15.27
C THR A 336 43.65 -15.79 -16.59
N THR A 337 42.94 -15.67 -17.71
CA THR A 337 43.55 -15.68 -19.06
C THR A 337 44.46 -14.48 -19.27
N TYR A 338 44.00 -13.28 -18.89
CA TYR A 338 44.82 -12.06 -18.98
C TYR A 338 46.10 -12.13 -18.14
N LEU A 339 46.04 -12.82 -17.00
CA LEU A 339 47.18 -13.00 -16.08
C LEU A 339 48.06 -14.21 -16.43
N ASP A 340 47.85 -14.86 -17.58
CA ASP A 340 48.56 -16.08 -18.01
C ASP A 340 48.46 -17.25 -17.00
N MET A 341 47.33 -17.35 -16.28
CA MET A 341 47.06 -18.40 -15.29
C MET A 341 46.22 -19.56 -15.86
N GLY A 342 45.72 -19.41 -17.09
CA GLY A 342 44.82 -20.35 -17.77
C GLY A 342 43.34 -20.00 -17.61
N THR A 343 42.46 -20.93 -17.99
CA THR A 343 40.99 -20.76 -17.95
C THR A 343 40.43 -21.30 -16.65
N TYR A 344 39.84 -20.45 -15.81
CA TYR A 344 39.24 -20.80 -14.52
C TYR A 344 38.16 -21.88 -14.63
N SER A 345 37.27 -21.81 -15.62
CA SER A 345 36.14 -22.73 -15.82
C SER A 345 36.59 -24.17 -16.10
N GLU A 346 37.76 -24.35 -16.71
CA GLU A 346 38.37 -25.66 -17.02
C GLU A 346 38.99 -26.33 -15.80
N TRP A 347 39.18 -25.59 -14.70
CA TRP A 347 39.74 -26.15 -13.47
C TRP A 347 38.73 -27.04 -12.74
N ASP A 348 39.24 -28.06 -12.05
CA ASP A 348 38.45 -28.82 -11.10
C ASP A 348 38.10 -27.96 -9.87
N GLU A 349 37.13 -28.44 -9.09
CA GLU A 349 36.60 -27.70 -7.95
C GLU A 349 37.66 -27.45 -6.87
N GLU A 350 38.58 -28.41 -6.66
CA GLU A 350 39.66 -28.28 -5.68
C GLU A 350 40.62 -27.15 -6.06
N LYS A 351 41.04 -27.08 -7.33
CA LYS A 351 41.90 -26.01 -7.83
C LYS A 351 41.20 -24.65 -7.82
N LYS A 352 39.89 -24.60 -8.12
CA LYS A 352 39.08 -23.37 -7.99
C LYS A 352 39.08 -22.86 -6.56
N LEU A 353 38.83 -23.75 -5.59
CA LEU A 353 38.82 -23.40 -4.16
C LEU A 353 40.19 -22.95 -3.66
N ASP A 354 41.28 -23.62 -4.05
CA ASP A 354 42.64 -23.22 -3.69
C ASP A 354 42.99 -21.84 -4.24
N PHE A 355 42.71 -21.60 -5.52
CA PHE A 355 42.91 -20.29 -6.16
C PHE A 355 42.13 -19.19 -5.43
N LEU A 356 40.82 -19.36 -5.24
CA LEU A 356 39.99 -18.35 -4.60
C LEU A 356 40.40 -18.09 -3.15
N THR A 357 40.69 -19.14 -2.38
CA THR A 357 41.11 -19.00 -0.97
C THR A 357 42.46 -18.29 -0.86
N ARG A 358 43.39 -18.59 -1.78
CA ARG A 358 44.70 -17.93 -1.84
C ARG A 358 44.57 -16.44 -2.20
N GLU A 359 43.77 -16.11 -3.20
CA GLU A 359 43.54 -14.71 -3.59
C GLU A 359 42.76 -13.92 -2.53
N LEU A 360 41.77 -14.52 -1.86
CA LEU A 360 41.01 -13.89 -0.77
C LEU A 360 41.88 -13.60 0.47
N LYS A 361 42.86 -14.47 0.77
CA LYS A 361 43.85 -14.22 1.85
C LYS A 361 44.96 -13.26 1.40
N GLY A 362 45.15 -13.12 0.09
CA GLY A 362 46.12 -12.21 -0.52
C GLY A 362 45.76 -10.75 -0.28
N LYS A 363 46.78 -9.88 -0.23
CA LYS A 363 46.60 -8.42 -0.19
C LYS A 363 46.88 -7.75 -1.53
N ARG A 364 47.32 -8.53 -2.52
CA ARG A 364 47.63 -8.05 -3.86
C ARG A 364 46.30 -7.90 -4.63
N PRO A 365 46.02 -6.74 -5.23
CA PRO A 365 44.86 -6.59 -6.11
C PRO A 365 44.94 -7.55 -7.30
N LEU A 366 43.85 -8.29 -7.54
CA LEU A 366 43.73 -9.25 -8.64
C LEU A 366 43.27 -8.57 -9.93
N VAL A 367 42.28 -7.68 -9.84
CA VAL A 367 41.71 -6.96 -10.99
C VAL A 367 42.48 -5.67 -11.24
N LEU A 368 43.01 -5.51 -12.45
CA LEU A 368 43.66 -4.27 -12.88
C LEU A 368 42.62 -3.32 -13.47
N VAL A 369 42.70 -2.04 -13.11
CA VAL A 369 41.77 -0.99 -13.60
C VAL A 369 41.80 -0.85 -15.13
N SER A 370 42.89 -1.26 -15.78
CA SER A 370 43.11 -1.13 -17.23
C SER A 370 42.91 -2.44 -18.00
N ILE A 371 42.27 -3.46 -17.43
CA ILE A 371 42.05 -4.72 -18.14
C ILE A 371 41.03 -4.51 -19.27
N GLU A 372 41.41 -4.88 -20.50
CA GLU A 372 40.48 -4.91 -21.63
C GLU A 372 39.71 -6.24 -21.60
N VAL A 373 38.42 -6.16 -21.33
CA VAL A 373 37.53 -7.33 -21.23
C VAL A 373 36.31 -7.19 -22.15
N PRO A 374 35.67 -8.29 -22.54
CA PRO A 374 34.41 -8.27 -23.28
C PRO A 374 33.33 -7.45 -22.55
N ALA A 375 32.37 -6.90 -23.29
CA ALA A 375 31.30 -6.06 -22.73
C ALA A 375 30.50 -6.75 -21.62
N ASP A 376 30.26 -8.05 -21.77
CA ASP A 376 29.57 -8.88 -20.78
C ASP A 376 30.32 -8.99 -19.45
N VAL A 377 31.65 -9.15 -19.50
CA VAL A 377 32.51 -9.19 -18.31
C VAL A 377 32.62 -7.80 -17.70
N LYS A 378 32.72 -6.76 -18.54
CA LYS A 378 32.77 -5.37 -18.09
C LYS A 378 31.53 -5.01 -17.28
N GLU A 379 30.34 -5.43 -17.71
CA GLU A 379 29.09 -5.17 -16.99
C GLU A 379 29.10 -5.75 -15.57
N VAL A 380 29.66 -6.95 -15.38
CA VAL A 380 29.79 -7.57 -14.04
C VAL A 380 30.76 -6.77 -13.17
N LEU A 381 31.89 -6.34 -13.71
CA LEU A 381 32.89 -5.52 -12.99
C LEU A 381 32.34 -4.14 -12.63
N ASP A 382 31.72 -3.45 -13.59
CA ASP A 382 31.09 -2.14 -13.41
C ASP A 382 29.97 -2.22 -12.35
N THR A 383 29.21 -3.32 -12.31
CA THR A 383 28.21 -3.55 -11.26
C THR A 383 28.83 -3.59 -9.87
N PHE A 384 29.95 -4.29 -9.68
CA PHE A 384 30.64 -4.32 -8.38
C PHE A 384 31.30 -2.98 -8.04
N GLN A 385 31.78 -2.24 -9.03
CA GLN A 385 32.30 -0.89 -8.84
C GLN A 385 31.21 0.06 -8.32
N ILE A 386 30.06 0.10 -8.99
CA ILE A 386 28.90 0.91 -8.57
C ILE A 386 28.43 0.46 -7.18
N ALA A 387 28.40 -0.84 -6.91
CA ALA A 387 28.02 -1.35 -5.60
C ALA A 387 28.96 -0.87 -4.49
N ALA A 388 30.26 -0.77 -4.76
CA ALA A 388 31.23 -0.22 -3.82
C ALA A 388 31.06 1.29 -3.59
N GLU A 389 30.67 2.05 -4.61
CA GLU A 389 30.39 3.49 -4.53
C GLU A 389 29.11 3.80 -3.74
N LEU A 390 28.05 3.00 -3.89
CA LEU A 390 26.76 3.20 -3.22
C LEU A 390 26.76 2.85 -1.71
N GLY A 391 27.68 1.99 -1.27
CA GLY A 391 27.81 1.55 0.11
C GLY A 391 26.74 0.56 0.60
N SER A 392 26.91 0.07 1.83
CA SER A 392 26.10 -1.01 2.44
C SER A 392 24.68 -0.61 2.86
N ASP A 393 24.43 0.68 2.99
CA ASP A 393 23.11 1.17 3.40
C ASP A 393 22.10 1.08 2.25
N SER A 394 22.56 1.25 1.02
CA SER A 394 21.76 1.20 -0.21
C SER A 394 21.49 -0.22 -0.69
N LEU A 395 22.35 -1.17 -0.32
CA LEU A 395 22.35 -2.54 -0.86
C LEU A 395 21.88 -3.57 0.16
N GLY A 396 21.13 -4.55 -0.33
CA GLY A 396 20.66 -5.72 0.40
C GLY A 396 21.61 -6.90 0.25
N ALA A 397 21.12 -7.98 -0.36
CA ALA A 397 21.93 -9.16 -0.67
C ALA A 397 22.42 -9.15 -2.13
N TYR A 398 23.58 -9.75 -2.35
CA TYR A 398 24.01 -10.20 -3.67
C TYR A 398 23.58 -11.66 -3.87
N VAL A 399 22.63 -11.89 -4.77
CA VAL A 399 22.04 -13.21 -5.04
C VAL A 399 22.71 -13.84 -6.26
N ILE A 400 23.35 -14.99 -6.06
CA ILE A 400 23.92 -15.79 -7.16
C ILE A 400 22.86 -16.81 -7.62
N SER A 401 22.36 -16.62 -8.83
CA SER A 401 21.45 -17.57 -9.49
C SER A 401 22.22 -18.78 -10.01
N MET A 402 21.57 -19.95 -10.06
CA MET A 402 22.20 -21.19 -10.53
C MET A 402 23.48 -21.53 -9.75
N ALA A 403 23.51 -21.21 -8.45
CA ALA A 403 24.67 -21.45 -7.59
C ALA A 403 24.95 -22.95 -7.33
N SER A 404 23.92 -23.79 -7.44
CA SER A 404 24.03 -25.24 -7.48
C SER A 404 23.07 -25.79 -8.52
N SER A 405 23.47 -26.85 -9.20
CA SER A 405 22.61 -27.61 -10.11
C SER A 405 21.67 -28.57 -9.37
N ASP A 406 21.97 -28.94 -8.12
CA ASP A 406 21.14 -29.84 -7.30
C ASP A 406 20.82 -29.23 -5.92
N LEU A 407 19.52 -29.20 -5.62
CA LEU A 407 18.95 -28.80 -4.33
C LEU A 407 19.38 -29.74 -3.20
N ARG A 408 19.60 -31.02 -3.50
CA ARG A 408 19.97 -32.05 -2.52
C ARG A 408 21.39 -31.90 -2.01
N GLU A 409 22.25 -31.19 -2.73
CA GLU A 409 23.64 -30.96 -2.34
C GLU A 409 23.82 -29.67 -1.53
N ALA A 410 22.77 -28.86 -1.36
CA ALA A 410 22.85 -27.54 -0.75
C ALA A 410 23.49 -27.53 0.65
N GLY A 411 23.09 -28.44 1.55
CA GLY A 411 23.69 -28.50 2.89
C GLY A 411 25.15 -28.95 2.84
N SER A 412 25.52 -29.85 1.92
CA SER A 412 26.92 -30.26 1.73
C SER A 412 27.81 -29.12 1.23
N VAL A 413 27.32 -28.30 0.30
CA VAL A 413 28.01 -27.11 -0.23
C VAL A 413 28.19 -26.09 0.88
N ILE A 414 27.15 -25.84 1.69
CA ILE A 414 27.24 -24.92 2.83
C ILE A 414 28.26 -25.42 3.86
N ARG A 415 28.26 -26.71 4.20
CA ARG A 415 29.25 -27.29 5.13
C ARG A 415 30.68 -27.10 4.63
N LYS A 416 30.91 -27.30 3.33
CA LYS A 416 32.22 -27.05 2.70
C LYS A 416 32.57 -25.57 2.78
N LEU A 417 31.67 -24.67 2.40
CA LEU A 417 31.88 -23.23 2.46
C LEU A 417 32.23 -22.75 3.88
N LEU A 418 31.49 -23.21 4.89
CA LEU A 418 31.68 -22.84 6.29
C LEU A 418 32.92 -23.48 6.93
N SER A 419 33.48 -24.53 6.32
CA SER A 419 34.75 -25.12 6.75
C SER A 419 35.98 -24.30 6.31
N ILE A 420 35.82 -23.31 5.43
CA ILE A 420 36.90 -22.48 4.94
C ILE A 420 37.17 -21.34 5.93
N ASP A 421 38.37 -21.30 6.53
CA ASP A 421 38.75 -20.35 7.59
C ASP A 421 38.50 -18.86 7.28
N CYS A 422 38.56 -18.44 6.02
CA CYS A 422 38.36 -17.04 5.64
C CYS A 422 36.88 -16.62 5.62
N VAL A 423 35.94 -17.57 5.69
CA VAL A 423 34.50 -17.30 5.73
C VAL A 423 34.08 -17.10 7.20
N VAL A 424 34.38 -15.92 7.75
CA VAL A 424 34.00 -15.56 9.12
C VAL A 424 32.68 -14.81 9.09
N ASN A 425 31.56 -15.54 9.10
CA ASN A 425 30.24 -14.92 9.13
C ASN A 425 29.42 -15.41 10.33
N LEU A 426 28.88 -14.47 11.10
CA LEU A 426 27.89 -14.75 12.15
C LEU A 426 26.49 -15.03 11.58
N TYR A 427 26.31 -14.85 10.27
CA TYR A 427 25.00 -14.87 9.62
C TYR A 427 25.09 -15.34 8.16
N MET A 428 24.16 -16.18 7.73
CA MET A 428 24.07 -16.73 6.37
C MET A 428 22.67 -16.49 5.79
N GLN A 429 22.58 -16.17 4.50
CA GLN A 429 21.31 -16.11 3.78
C GLN A 429 21.33 -17.08 2.60
N VAL A 430 20.29 -17.92 2.50
CA VAL A 430 20.16 -18.91 1.44
C VAL A 430 18.84 -18.70 0.72
N MET A 431 18.91 -18.39 -0.57
CA MET A 431 17.70 -18.21 -1.39
C MET A 431 17.15 -19.56 -1.87
N VAL A 432 15.83 -19.71 -1.78
CA VAL A 432 15.11 -20.94 -2.07
C VAL A 432 14.13 -20.69 -3.22
N GLY A 433 14.38 -21.28 -4.40
CA GLY A 433 13.58 -21.08 -5.61
C GLY A 433 12.47 -22.14 -5.78
N TYR A 434 11.21 -21.71 -5.79
CA TYR A 434 10.06 -22.63 -5.94
C TYR A 434 9.63 -22.84 -7.41
N SER A 435 9.75 -21.79 -8.24
CA SER A 435 9.23 -21.77 -9.61
C SER A 435 10.10 -22.52 -10.60
N ASP A 436 11.41 -22.53 -10.38
CA ASP A 436 12.37 -23.15 -11.27
C ASP A 436 12.39 -24.67 -11.05
N SER A 437 12.46 -25.13 -9.79
CA SER A 437 12.39 -26.55 -9.44
C SER A 437 11.07 -27.23 -9.84
N GLY A 438 9.96 -26.48 -9.86
CA GLY A 438 8.65 -26.99 -10.25
C GLY A 438 8.51 -27.29 -11.75
N LYS A 439 9.37 -26.71 -12.61
CA LYS A 439 9.40 -27.01 -14.05
C LYS A 439 10.10 -28.33 -14.34
N ASP A 440 11.04 -28.74 -13.49
CA ASP A 440 11.92 -29.89 -13.75
C ASP A 440 11.33 -31.23 -13.28
N ALA A 441 10.67 -31.26 -12.11
CA ALA A 441 10.25 -32.51 -11.46
C ALA A 441 8.76 -32.59 -11.08
N GLY A 442 7.97 -31.56 -11.42
CA GLY A 442 6.57 -31.43 -11.00
C GLY A 442 6.40 -30.85 -9.58
N ARG A 443 5.24 -30.25 -9.30
CA ARG A 443 5.04 -29.40 -8.09
C ARG A 443 5.16 -30.12 -6.75
N PHE A 444 4.67 -31.36 -6.65
CA PHE A 444 4.71 -32.11 -5.39
C PHE A 444 6.13 -32.53 -5.04
N THR A 445 6.83 -33.17 -5.98
CA THR A 445 8.24 -33.57 -5.85
C THR A 445 9.11 -32.36 -5.53
N ALA A 446 8.94 -31.26 -6.27
CA ALA A 446 9.68 -30.03 -6.02
C ALA A 446 9.43 -29.49 -4.61
N ALA A 447 8.18 -29.46 -4.13
CA ALA A 447 7.86 -29.00 -2.78
C ALA A 447 8.48 -29.88 -1.69
N TRP A 448 8.49 -31.21 -1.88
CA TRP A 448 9.07 -32.14 -0.91
C TRP A 448 10.61 -32.08 -0.89
N GLU A 449 11.26 -32.05 -2.05
CA GLU A 449 12.71 -31.87 -2.12
C GLU A 449 13.14 -30.52 -1.53
N LEU A 450 12.34 -29.47 -1.76
CA LEU A 450 12.59 -28.17 -1.17
C LEU A 450 12.45 -28.17 0.35
N TYR A 451 11.50 -28.93 0.90
CA TYR A 451 11.35 -29.09 2.35
C TYR A 451 12.60 -29.75 2.94
N LYS A 452 13.04 -30.87 2.36
CA LYS A 452 14.25 -31.59 2.80
C LYS A 452 15.51 -30.75 2.67
N ALA A 453 15.66 -30.01 1.57
CA ALA A 453 16.82 -29.15 1.36
C ALA A 453 16.88 -28.01 2.39
N GLN A 454 15.72 -27.44 2.77
CA GLN A 454 15.68 -26.44 3.84
C GLN A 454 16.07 -27.03 5.20
N GLU A 455 15.62 -28.24 5.53
CA GLU A 455 16.07 -28.94 6.75
C GLU A 455 17.58 -29.16 6.76
N ASP A 456 18.15 -29.61 5.64
CA ASP A 456 19.59 -29.87 5.52
C ASP A 456 20.42 -28.57 5.58
N VAL A 457 19.95 -27.49 4.94
CA VAL A 457 20.58 -26.15 5.04
C VAL A 457 20.57 -25.64 6.48
N VAL A 458 19.44 -25.77 7.19
CA VAL A 458 19.32 -25.36 8.59
C VAL A 458 20.26 -26.19 9.46
N ALA A 459 20.30 -27.51 9.28
CA ALA A 459 21.21 -28.39 10.01
C ALA A 459 22.69 -28.05 9.72
N ALA A 460 23.04 -27.80 8.46
CA ALA A 460 24.39 -27.42 8.05
C ALA A 460 24.87 -26.12 8.72
N CYS A 461 24.02 -25.10 8.81
CA CYS A 461 24.37 -23.86 9.51
C CYS A 461 24.44 -24.05 11.03
N ASN A 462 23.54 -24.84 11.61
CA ASN A 462 23.52 -25.13 13.05
C ASN A 462 24.78 -25.84 13.54
N ASP A 463 25.35 -26.74 12.71
CA ASP A 463 26.57 -27.47 13.06
C ASP A 463 27.80 -26.56 13.24
N TYR A 464 27.76 -25.36 12.67
CA TYR A 464 28.77 -24.30 12.86
C TYR A 464 28.29 -23.17 13.77
N GLY A 465 27.10 -23.28 14.37
CA GLY A 465 26.51 -22.23 15.23
C GLY A 465 26.14 -20.95 14.50
N ILE A 466 25.92 -21.00 13.18
CA ILE A 466 25.63 -19.83 12.35
C ILE A 466 24.11 -19.67 12.19
N LYS A 467 23.61 -18.45 12.39
CA LYS A 467 22.21 -18.13 12.12
C LYS A 467 21.95 -18.07 10.62
N VAL A 468 20.98 -18.84 10.14
CA VAL A 468 20.52 -18.81 8.74
C VAL A 468 19.21 -18.04 8.61
N THR A 469 19.06 -17.28 7.52
CA THR A 469 17.76 -16.80 7.03
C THR A 469 17.52 -17.37 5.64
N LEU A 470 16.40 -18.07 5.49
CA LEU A 470 15.95 -18.50 4.18
C LEU A 470 15.28 -17.34 3.46
N PHE A 471 15.71 -17.09 2.22
CA PHE A 471 15.11 -16.11 1.33
C PHE A 471 14.18 -16.82 0.35
N HIS A 472 12.88 -16.74 0.61
CA HIS A 472 11.87 -17.43 -0.18
C HIS A 472 11.63 -16.71 -1.51
N GLY A 473 11.96 -17.40 -2.61
CA GLY A 473 11.80 -16.89 -3.97
C GLY A 473 10.34 -16.89 -4.47
N ARG A 474 10.17 -16.45 -5.72
CA ARG A 474 8.86 -16.38 -6.38
C ARG A 474 8.22 -17.77 -6.47
N GLY A 475 6.89 -17.83 -6.29
CA GLY A 475 6.08 -19.00 -6.64
C GLY A 475 5.78 -19.98 -5.51
N GLY A 476 6.40 -19.80 -4.34
CA GLY A 476 6.08 -20.56 -3.13
C GLY A 476 4.73 -20.21 -2.53
N SER A 477 4.24 -21.07 -1.65
CA SER A 477 2.98 -20.87 -0.90
C SER A 477 2.97 -19.58 -0.08
N ILE A 478 4.15 -19.12 0.38
CA ILE A 478 4.32 -17.86 1.12
C ILE A 478 4.06 -16.63 0.22
N GLY A 479 4.62 -16.61 -1.00
CA GLY A 479 4.61 -15.43 -1.88
C GLY A 479 3.39 -15.31 -2.79
N ARG A 480 2.77 -16.42 -3.21
CA ARG A 480 1.71 -16.43 -4.25
C ARG A 480 0.31 -16.05 -3.79
N GLY A 481 0.05 -15.94 -2.49
CA GLY A 481 -1.31 -15.66 -1.97
C GLY A 481 -2.37 -16.72 -2.33
N GLY A 482 -1.99 -17.86 -2.89
CA GLY A 482 -2.90 -18.94 -3.30
C GLY A 482 -3.41 -19.81 -2.15
N GLY A 483 -2.93 -19.56 -0.92
CA GLY A 483 -3.38 -20.16 0.32
C GLY A 483 -3.06 -19.24 1.50
N PRO A 484 -3.48 -19.57 2.74
CA PRO A 484 -3.25 -18.69 3.89
C PRO A 484 -1.75 -18.54 4.17
N THR A 485 -1.20 -17.35 3.91
CA THR A 485 0.23 -17.02 4.13
C THR A 485 0.69 -17.36 5.55
N TYR A 486 -0.18 -17.15 6.54
CA TYR A 486 0.03 -17.57 7.93
C TYR A 486 0.41 -19.07 8.03
N LEU A 487 -0.41 -19.95 7.44
CA LEU A 487 -0.18 -21.40 7.49
C LEU A 487 1.06 -21.80 6.70
N ALA A 488 1.34 -21.14 5.58
CA ALA A 488 2.53 -21.40 4.78
C ALA A 488 3.83 -21.14 5.56
N ILE A 489 3.86 -20.09 6.40
CA ILE A 489 5.00 -19.80 7.27
C ILE A 489 5.06 -20.80 8.43
N GLN A 490 3.92 -21.12 9.05
CA GLN A 490 3.83 -22.09 10.14
C GLN A 490 4.22 -23.52 9.72
N SER A 491 4.09 -23.86 8.45
CA SER A 491 4.46 -25.17 7.91
C SER A 491 5.92 -25.28 7.46
N GLN A 492 6.72 -24.22 7.58
CA GLN A 492 8.14 -24.30 7.22
C GLN A 492 8.89 -25.22 8.20
N PRO A 493 10.00 -25.86 7.78
CA PRO A 493 10.72 -26.79 8.64
C PRO A 493 11.17 -26.18 9.97
N PRO A 494 11.29 -26.96 11.06
CA PRO A 494 11.81 -26.46 12.33
C PRO A 494 13.18 -25.78 12.18
N GLY A 495 13.34 -24.61 12.80
CA GLY A 495 14.60 -23.84 12.73
C GLY A 495 14.77 -23.00 11.45
N SER A 496 13.90 -23.14 10.44
CA SER A 496 13.96 -22.34 9.21
C SER A 496 13.46 -20.89 9.39
N VAL A 497 12.57 -20.66 10.37
CA VAL A 497 11.97 -19.37 10.70
C VAL A 497 12.34 -19.02 12.15
N MET A 498 13.60 -18.59 12.36
CA MET A 498 14.16 -18.25 13.69
C MET A 498 14.20 -16.73 13.91
N GLY A 499 13.02 -16.13 14.01
CA GLY A 499 12.83 -14.69 14.19
C GLY A 499 13.12 -13.85 12.94
N THR A 500 13.34 -14.48 11.78
CA THR A 500 13.60 -13.81 10.51
C THR A 500 12.73 -14.40 9.41
N LEU A 501 12.15 -13.53 8.59
CA LEU A 501 11.45 -13.89 7.36
C LEU A 501 11.94 -12.98 6.25
N ARG A 502 12.35 -13.58 5.13
CA ARG A 502 12.66 -12.87 3.91
C ARG A 502 11.95 -13.57 2.76
N SER A 503 11.07 -12.86 2.06
CA SER A 503 10.28 -13.43 0.97
C SER A 503 10.13 -12.41 -0.14
N ILE A 504 10.10 -12.88 -1.39
CA ILE A 504 9.75 -12.06 -2.54
C ILE A 504 8.24 -11.85 -2.53
N GLU A 505 7.82 -10.58 -2.49
CA GLU A 505 6.45 -10.19 -2.82
C GLU A 505 6.30 -10.10 -4.34
N GLN A 506 5.31 -10.82 -4.86
CA GLN A 506 5.03 -10.81 -6.29
C GLN A 506 4.35 -9.51 -6.68
N GLY A 507 4.79 -8.90 -7.80
CA GLY A 507 4.23 -7.65 -8.31
C GLY A 507 2.71 -7.70 -8.47
N GLU A 508 2.18 -8.82 -8.96
CA GLU A 508 0.74 -9.06 -9.10
C GLU A 508 -0.04 -9.09 -7.76
N MET A 509 0.65 -9.30 -6.63
CA MET A 509 0.06 -9.40 -5.29
C MET A 509 0.23 -8.12 -4.46
N VAL A 510 1.07 -7.16 -4.90
CA VAL A 510 1.39 -5.96 -4.11
C VAL A 510 0.13 -5.16 -3.80
N GLU A 511 -0.72 -4.90 -4.80
CA GLU A 511 -1.97 -4.17 -4.61
C GLU A 511 -2.89 -4.90 -3.63
N ALA A 512 -3.03 -6.21 -3.78
CA ALA A 512 -3.89 -7.02 -2.92
C ALA A 512 -3.40 -7.12 -1.46
N LYS A 513 -2.09 -7.02 -1.23
CA LYS A 513 -1.47 -7.14 0.11
C LYS A 513 -1.19 -5.80 0.79
N PHE A 514 -0.97 -4.75 0.01
CA PHE A 514 -0.48 -3.46 0.52
C PHE A 514 -1.17 -2.23 -0.09
N GLY A 515 -2.11 -2.38 -1.03
CA GLY A 515 -2.76 -1.26 -1.72
C GLY A 515 -3.59 -0.35 -0.82
N LEU A 516 -4.08 -0.85 0.32
CA LEU A 516 -4.76 -0.07 1.35
C LEU A 516 -4.03 -0.17 2.70
N PRO A 517 -3.91 0.92 3.48
CA PRO A 517 -3.21 0.91 4.77
C PRO A 517 -3.72 -0.15 5.75
N GLN A 518 -5.04 -0.38 5.84
CA GLN A 518 -5.61 -1.39 6.73
C GLN A 518 -5.22 -2.82 6.31
N ILE A 519 -5.18 -3.07 5.00
CA ILE A 519 -4.76 -4.36 4.46
C ILE A 519 -3.27 -4.56 4.71
N ALA A 520 -2.44 -3.53 4.47
CA ALA A 520 -1.02 -3.56 4.77
C ALA A 520 -0.74 -3.85 6.25
N VAL A 521 -1.46 -3.19 7.18
CA VAL A 521 -1.33 -3.46 8.63
C VAL A 521 -1.68 -4.91 8.94
N ARG A 522 -2.81 -5.41 8.41
CA ARG A 522 -3.20 -6.81 8.61
C ARG A 522 -2.18 -7.78 8.03
N GLN A 523 -1.59 -7.46 6.88
CA GLN A 523 -0.57 -8.30 6.26
C GLN A 523 0.72 -8.34 7.09
N LEU A 524 1.15 -7.19 7.62
CA LEU A 524 2.29 -7.10 8.54
C LEU A 524 2.01 -7.81 9.88
N GLU A 525 0.78 -7.75 10.38
CA GLU A 525 0.33 -8.50 11.57
C GLU A 525 0.40 -10.01 11.33
N ILE A 526 -0.07 -10.48 10.17
CA ILE A 526 0.01 -11.89 9.77
C ILE A 526 1.47 -12.35 9.71
N TYR A 527 2.35 -11.58 9.08
CA TYR A 527 3.78 -11.91 9.01
C TYR A 527 4.42 -11.95 10.40
N THR A 528 4.21 -10.91 11.20
CA THR A 528 4.81 -10.80 12.54
C THR A 528 4.34 -11.95 13.43
N THR A 529 3.03 -12.23 13.45
CA THR A 529 2.46 -13.30 14.27
C THR A 529 2.91 -14.67 13.80
N ALA A 530 2.94 -14.92 12.48
CA ALA A 530 3.38 -16.20 11.94
C ALA A 530 4.86 -16.46 12.19
N VAL A 531 5.73 -15.45 12.08
CA VAL A 531 7.16 -15.60 12.37
C VAL A 531 7.38 -15.85 13.86
N LEU A 532 6.71 -15.08 14.72
CA LEU A 532 6.83 -15.24 16.17
C LEU A 532 6.38 -16.63 16.62
N LEU A 533 5.22 -17.11 16.15
CA LEU A 533 4.72 -18.43 16.50
C LEU A 533 5.57 -19.56 15.92
N ALA A 534 6.05 -19.45 14.68
CA ALA A 534 6.92 -20.46 14.08
C ALA A 534 8.27 -20.57 14.84
N THR A 535 8.75 -19.44 15.37
CA THR A 535 9.97 -19.39 16.19
C THR A 535 9.75 -20.03 17.56
N LEU A 536 8.64 -19.72 18.24
CA LEU A 536 8.36 -20.19 19.61
C LEU A 536 7.76 -21.60 19.68
N ARG A 537 7.04 -22.01 18.64
CA ARG A 537 6.32 -23.28 18.53
C ARG A 537 6.51 -23.87 17.13
N PRO A 538 7.73 -24.35 16.81
CA PRO A 538 8.00 -24.93 15.50
C PRO A 538 7.10 -26.16 15.26
N PRO A 539 6.76 -26.45 13.98
CA PRO A 539 5.96 -27.62 13.65
C PRO A 539 6.69 -28.92 14.05
N LEU A 540 5.93 -30.00 14.25
CA LEU A 540 6.52 -31.31 14.49
C LEU A 540 7.19 -31.82 13.20
N PRO A 541 8.39 -32.43 13.30
CA PRO A 541 9.01 -33.07 12.15
C PRO A 541 8.13 -34.21 11.60
N PRO A 542 8.17 -34.48 10.29
CA PRO A 542 7.36 -35.53 9.69
C PRO A 542 7.74 -36.90 10.25
N SER A 543 6.73 -37.71 10.63
CA SER A 543 6.98 -39.07 11.13
C SER A 543 7.53 -39.98 10.03
N CYS A 544 8.36 -40.98 10.40
CA CYS A 544 8.94 -41.94 9.44
C CYS A 544 7.90 -42.63 8.56
N GLY A 545 6.70 -42.93 9.10
CA GLY A 545 5.62 -43.56 8.33
C GLY A 545 5.03 -42.69 7.22
N TRP A 546 5.13 -41.35 7.33
CA TRP A 546 4.77 -40.43 6.25
C TRP A 546 5.90 -40.33 5.22
N ILE A 547 7.15 -40.24 5.67
CA ILE A 547 8.33 -40.18 4.78
C ILE A 547 8.40 -41.42 3.88
N HIS A 548 8.11 -42.62 4.40
CA HIS A 548 8.13 -43.86 3.61
C HIS A 548 7.01 -43.99 2.58
N ARG A 549 5.95 -43.18 2.67
CA ARG A 549 4.81 -43.20 1.74
C ARG A 549 4.95 -42.20 0.60
N ILE A 550 5.87 -41.25 0.74
CA ILE A 550 6.24 -40.24 -0.26
C ILE A 550 7.43 -40.77 -1.04
#